data_AF-A0A4Y2DSM2-F1
#
_entry.id   AF-A0A4Y2DSM2-F1
#
_cell.length_a   1.000
_cell.length_b   1.000
_cell.length_c   1.000
_cell.angle_alpha   90.00
_cell.angle_beta   90.00
_cell.angle_gamma   90.00
#
_symmetry.space_group_name_H-M   'P 1'
#
loop_
_entity.id
_entity.type
_entity.pdbx_description
1 polymer ?
#
loop_
_entity_poly.entity_id
_entity_poly.type
_entity_poly.pdbx_seq_one_letter_code
_entity_poly.pdbx_strand_id
1 'polypeptide(L)'
;MVIKSRNCKEDLAVRDHGPLSHSRWLTTANRTLRLYLREGSPILEFQEIVVFIFKSYAPMWFSIKTSKYFTEGPKLVYQSIQSSRYLPDALCNIVYPVIERNGFFSHPEHLLLAMIQDNTKHIRELGLLGILKARQLDQKRTTIRTFMQEDFSEIINWMDCDLSFPPFLKDISDDEIKHIFKVSQSLIPI
;
A
#
# COMPACT_ATOMS: atom_id res chain seq x y z
N MET A 1 6.80 -10.51 -30.97
CA MET A 1 5.95 -9.72 -30.06
C MET A 1 4.50 -10.10 -30.34
N VAL A 2 3.89 -10.87 -29.44
CA VAL A 2 2.61 -11.59 -29.61
C VAL A 2 1.40 -10.65 -29.81
N ILE A 3 1.58 -9.36 -29.54
CA ILE A 3 0.53 -8.34 -29.65
C ILE A 3 0.05 -8.14 -31.10
N LYS A 4 0.82 -8.56 -32.11
CA LYS A 4 0.44 -8.39 -33.53
C LYS A 4 -0.42 -9.51 -34.12
N SER A 5 -0.59 -10.66 -33.45
CA SER A 5 -1.20 -11.86 -34.05
C SER A 5 -2.52 -12.33 -33.42
N ARG A 6 -3.00 -11.71 -32.33
CA ARG A 6 -4.18 -12.12 -31.51
C ARG A 6 -4.24 -13.59 -31.04
N ASN A 7 -3.33 -14.44 -31.48
CA ASN A 7 -3.16 -15.80 -30.98
C ASN A 7 -2.05 -15.80 -29.93
N CYS A 8 -2.44 -15.85 -28.65
CA CYS A 8 -1.54 -16.23 -27.57
C CYS A 8 -1.41 -17.75 -27.58
N LYS A 9 -0.18 -18.27 -27.66
CA LYS A 9 0.02 -19.72 -27.51
C LYS A 9 -0.29 -20.11 -26.06
N GLU A 10 -0.98 -21.23 -25.87
CA GLU A 10 -1.40 -21.73 -24.56
C GLU A 10 -0.21 -21.93 -23.59
N ASP A 11 0.96 -22.24 -24.13
CA ASP A 11 2.21 -22.37 -23.37
C ASP A 11 2.69 -21.07 -22.72
N LEU A 12 2.29 -19.90 -23.22
CA LEU A 12 2.60 -18.59 -22.65
C LEU A 12 1.60 -18.18 -21.57
N ALA A 13 0.35 -18.64 -21.65
CA ALA A 13 -0.69 -18.36 -20.65
C ALA A 13 -0.44 -19.12 -19.34
N VAL A 14 0.22 -20.28 -19.41
CA VAL A 14 0.51 -21.17 -18.28
C VAL A 14 1.87 -20.88 -17.63
N ARG A 15 2.66 -19.94 -18.17
CA ARG A 15 4.00 -19.66 -17.62
C ARG A 15 3.92 -18.93 -16.30
N ASP A 16 4.51 -19.54 -15.28
CA ASP A 16 4.73 -18.91 -13.99
C ASP A 16 5.63 -17.68 -14.19
N HIS A 17 5.15 -16.53 -13.73
CA HIS A 17 5.88 -15.29 -13.88
C HIS A 17 7.01 -15.34 -12.86
N GLY A 18 8.24 -15.54 -13.33
CA GLY A 18 9.43 -15.46 -12.49
C GLY A 18 9.44 -14.17 -11.63
N PRO A 19 10.24 -14.14 -10.55
CA PRO A 19 10.11 -13.17 -9.47
C PRO A 19 9.94 -11.72 -9.96
N LEU A 20 8.94 -11.04 -9.39
CA LEU A 20 8.50 -9.69 -9.77
C LEU A 20 9.66 -8.67 -9.68
N SER A 21 10.33 -8.46 -10.80
CA SER A 21 11.36 -7.42 -10.92
C SER A 21 10.72 -6.06 -11.15
N HIS A 22 10.89 -5.14 -10.20
CA HIS A 22 10.30 -3.79 -10.23
C HIS A 22 10.75 -2.96 -11.46
N SER A 23 11.94 -3.23 -12.01
CA SER A 23 12.44 -2.57 -13.23
C SER A 23 11.66 -2.97 -14.49
N ARG A 24 11.03 -4.15 -14.48
CA ARG A 24 10.23 -4.64 -15.62
C ARG A 24 8.94 -3.85 -15.79
N TRP A 25 8.32 -3.42 -14.70
CA TRP A 25 7.04 -2.71 -14.75
C TRP A 25 7.16 -1.30 -15.35
N LEU A 26 8.16 -0.52 -14.92
CA LEU A 26 8.40 0.82 -15.50
C LEU A 26 8.78 0.69 -16.98
N THR A 27 9.56 -0.33 -17.32
CA THR A 27 9.90 -0.63 -18.71
C THR A 27 8.66 -0.96 -19.54
N THR A 28 7.73 -1.76 -19.00
CA THR A 28 6.45 -2.08 -19.65
C THR A 28 5.61 -0.83 -19.83
N ALA A 29 5.40 -0.01 -18.79
CA ALA A 29 4.64 1.24 -18.90
C ALA A 29 5.24 2.17 -19.98
N ASN A 30 6.56 2.36 -19.98
CA ASN A 30 7.24 3.16 -20.99
C ASN A 30 7.10 2.59 -22.41
N ARG A 31 7.14 1.26 -22.58
CA ARG A 31 6.92 0.61 -23.89
C ARG A 31 5.48 0.79 -24.35
N THR A 32 4.50 0.62 -23.45
CA THR A 32 3.08 0.84 -23.73
C THR A 32 2.82 2.28 -24.20
N LEU A 33 3.39 3.28 -23.51
CA LEU A 33 3.29 4.69 -23.93
C LEU A 33 3.92 4.94 -25.31
N ARG A 34 5.11 4.36 -25.59
CA ARG A 34 5.74 4.48 -26.92
C ARG A 34 4.93 3.82 -28.02
N LEU A 35 4.25 2.71 -27.73
CA LEU A 35 3.35 2.05 -28.68
C LEU A 35 2.14 2.92 -28.96
N TYR A 36 1.57 3.55 -27.92
CA TYR A 36 0.43 4.44 -28.05
C TYR A 36 0.74 5.64 -28.97
N LEU A 37 1.90 6.28 -28.78
CA LEU A 37 2.34 7.40 -29.62
C LEU A 37 2.61 7.02 -31.08
N ARG A 38 2.78 5.73 -31.38
CA ARG A 38 3.00 5.23 -32.75
C ARG A 38 1.71 4.78 -33.42
N GLU A 39 0.62 4.70 -32.68
CA GLU A 39 -0.68 4.24 -33.19
C GLU A 39 -1.50 5.43 -33.66
N GLY A 40 -1.95 5.40 -34.92
CA GLY A 40 -2.71 6.51 -35.53
C GLY A 40 -4.16 6.56 -35.04
N SER A 41 -4.70 5.41 -34.64
CA SER A 41 -6.08 5.25 -34.17
C SER A 41 -6.16 4.19 -33.07
N PRO A 42 -5.76 4.52 -31.82
CA PRO A 42 -5.74 3.55 -30.72
C PRO A 42 -7.17 3.17 -30.31
N ILE A 43 -7.39 1.87 -30.08
CA ILE A 43 -8.65 1.33 -29.55
C ILE A 43 -8.89 1.80 -28.11
N LEU A 44 -10.15 1.78 -27.66
CA LEU A 44 -10.56 2.30 -26.36
C LEU A 44 -9.84 1.61 -25.20
N GLU A 45 -9.71 0.29 -25.25
CA GLU A 45 -9.03 -0.50 -24.22
C GLU A 45 -7.55 -0.10 -24.09
N PHE A 46 -6.93 0.30 -25.20
CA PHE A 46 -5.55 0.79 -25.17
C PHE A 46 -5.45 2.19 -24.55
N GLN A 47 -6.42 3.06 -24.83
CA GLN A 47 -6.53 4.38 -24.19
C GLN A 47 -6.73 4.24 -22.68
N GLU A 48 -7.57 3.30 -22.22
CA GLU A 48 -7.80 3.02 -20.80
C GLU A 48 -6.51 2.64 -20.07
N ILE A 49 -5.68 1.77 -20.67
CA ILE A 49 -4.37 1.41 -20.10
C ILE A 49 -3.47 2.64 -19.98
N VAL A 50 -3.46 3.51 -20.99
CA VAL A 50 -2.65 4.73 -20.97
C VAL A 50 -3.13 5.71 -19.90
N VAL A 51 -4.45 5.88 -19.77
CA VAL A 51 -5.05 6.69 -18.70
C VAL A 51 -4.69 6.11 -17.33
N PHE A 52 -4.74 4.79 -17.16
CA PHE A 52 -4.29 4.11 -15.94
C PHE A 52 -2.81 4.36 -15.63
N ILE A 53 -1.96 4.32 -16.65
CA ILE A 53 -0.53 4.62 -16.49
C ILE A 53 -0.33 6.03 -15.94
N PHE A 54 -1.03 7.03 -16.49
CA PHE A 54 -0.87 8.42 -16.08
C PHE A 54 -1.54 8.77 -14.75
N LYS A 55 -2.75 8.26 -14.49
CA LYS A 55 -3.53 8.63 -13.30
C LYS A 55 -3.18 7.84 -12.05
N SER A 56 -2.77 6.58 -12.21
CA SER A 56 -2.58 5.67 -11.07
C SER A 56 -1.15 5.16 -11.00
N TYR A 57 -0.66 4.47 -12.03
CA TYR A 57 0.62 3.78 -11.96
C TYR A 57 1.82 4.71 -11.80
N ALA A 58 1.98 5.72 -12.67
CA ALA A 58 3.16 6.58 -12.64
C ALA A 58 3.22 7.43 -11.35
N PRO A 59 2.13 8.11 -10.92
CA PRO A 59 2.12 8.81 -9.64
C PRO A 59 2.49 7.89 -8.47
N MET A 60 1.89 6.70 -8.40
CA MET A 60 2.20 5.76 -7.33
C MET A 60 3.64 5.27 -7.36
N TRP A 61 4.18 4.98 -8.55
CA TRP A 61 5.57 4.58 -8.70
C TRP A 61 6.52 5.67 -8.16
N PHE A 62 6.27 6.93 -8.51
CA PHE A 62 7.06 8.04 -7.97
C PHE A 62 6.90 8.16 -6.45
N SER A 63 5.67 8.17 -5.93
CA SER A 63 5.41 8.25 -4.48
C SER A 63 6.15 7.17 -3.70
N ILE A 64 6.13 5.92 -4.19
CA ILE A 64 6.86 4.79 -3.58
C ILE A 64 8.37 5.03 -3.62
N LYS A 65 8.91 5.53 -4.74
CA LYS A 65 10.36 5.76 -4.90
C LYS A 65 10.88 6.96 -4.13
N THR A 66 10.05 7.97 -3.89
CA THR A 66 10.42 9.15 -3.12
C THR A 66 10.18 8.98 -1.63
N SER A 67 9.37 7.99 -1.23
CA SER A 67 9.14 7.67 0.17
C SER A 67 10.41 7.17 0.84
N LYS A 68 10.70 7.72 2.03
CA LYS A 68 11.93 7.42 2.81
C LYS A 68 11.65 6.57 4.05
N TYR A 69 10.44 6.62 4.57
CA TYR A 69 10.08 6.03 5.85
C TYR A 69 8.99 4.98 5.67
N PHE A 70 9.12 3.87 6.39
CA PHE A 70 8.13 2.80 6.36
C PHE A 70 6.77 3.25 6.92
N THR A 71 6.76 4.29 7.76
CA THR A 71 5.56 4.95 8.30
C THR A 71 4.74 5.69 7.24
N GLU A 72 5.29 5.95 6.07
CA GLU A 72 4.52 6.46 4.92
C GLU A 72 3.78 5.34 4.18
N GLY A 73 4.06 4.07 4.48
CA GLY A 73 3.44 2.90 3.87
C GLY A 73 1.91 2.94 3.84
N PRO A 74 1.21 3.13 4.98
CA PRO A 74 -0.25 3.23 5.00
C PRO A 74 -0.78 4.33 4.07
N LYS A 75 -0.10 5.48 4.00
CA LYS A 75 -0.48 6.59 3.11
C LYS A 75 -0.33 6.20 1.64
N LEU A 76 0.72 5.45 1.29
CA LEU A 76 0.92 4.95 -0.08
C LEU A 76 -0.14 3.93 -0.49
N VAL A 77 -0.55 3.05 0.43
CA VAL A 77 -1.65 2.12 0.16
C VAL A 77 -2.95 2.91 -0.05
N TYR A 78 -3.25 3.84 0.85
CA TYR A 78 -4.40 4.76 0.72
C TYR A 78 -4.40 5.50 -0.64
N GLN A 79 -3.28 6.08 -1.04
CA GLN A 79 -3.13 6.77 -2.34
C GLN A 79 -3.35 5.83 -3.52
N SER A 80 -2.93 4.56 -3.44
CA SER A 80 -3.15 3.56 -4.50
C SER A 80 -4.64 3.31 -4.72
N ILE A 81 -5.41 3.23 -3.63
CA ILE A 81 -6.87 3.07 -3.69
C ILE A 81 -7.48 4.33 -4.27
N GLN A 82 -7.20 5.51 -3.69
CA GLN A 82 -7.79 6.76 -4.14
C GLN A 82 -7.52 7.03 -5.62
N SER A 83 -6.30 6.77 -6.09
CA SER A 83 -5.92 6.97 -7.48
C SER A 83 -6.53 5.96 -8.45
N SER A 84 -7.14 4.87 -7.98
CA SER A 84 -7.81 3.87 -8.83
C SER A 84 -9.35 3.97 -8.82
N ARG A 85 -9.95 4.77 -7.93
CA ARG A 85 -11.43 4.91 -7.79
C ARG A 85 -12.17 5.43 -9.02
N TYR A 86 -11.49 6.04 -9.98
CA TYR A 86 -12.13 6.51 -11.22
C TYR A 86 -12.36 5.38 -12.22
N LEU A 87 -11.76 4.20 -12.01
CA LEU A 87 -11.89 3.06 -12.90
C LEU A 87 -13.30 2.47 -12.82
N PRO A 88 -13.84 1.93 -13.94
CA PRO A 88 -15.03 1.11 -13.93
C PRO A 88 -14.85 -0.13 -13.04
N ASP A 89 -15.95 -0.65 -12.48
CA ASP A 89 -15.94 -1.80 -11.56
C ASP A 89 -15.18 -3.02 -12.13
N ALA A 90 -15.34 -3.30 -13.43
CA ALA A 90 -14.63 -4.40 -14.09
C ALA A 90 -13.10 -4.26 -14.00
N LEU A 91 -12.56 -3.04 -14.06
CA LEU A 91 -11.13 -2.78 -13.92
C LEU A 91 -10.72 -2.69 -12.43
N CYS A 92 -11.56 -2.15 -11.57
CA CYS A 92 -11.34 -2.20 -10.11
C CYS A 92 -11.17 -3.63 -9.62
N ASN A 93 -11.96 -4.58 -10.13
CA ASN A 93 -11.85 -6.00 -9.80
C ASN A 93 -10.51 -6.63 -10.21
N ILE A 94 -9.78 -6.01 -11.14
CA ILE A 94 -8.42 -6.43 -11.51
C ILE A 94 -7.37 -5.74 -10.63
N VAL A 95 -7.58 -4.47 -10.29
CA VAL A 95 -6.61 -3.64 -9.57
C VAL A 95 -6.63 -3.88 -8.07
N TYR A 96 -7.80 -3.99 -7.44
CA TYR A 96 -7.93 -4.11 -5.99
C TYR A 96 -7.27 -5.37 -5.41
N PRO A 97 -7.39 -6.57 -6.02
CA PRO A 97 -6.63 -7.73 -5.55
C PRO A 97 -5.12 -7.52 -5.57
N VAL A 98 -4.62 -6.69 -6.51
CA VAL A 98 -3.20 -6.34 -6.57
C VAL A 98 -2.84 -5.39 -5.44
N ILE A 99 -3.67 -4.39 -5.14
CA ILE A 99 -3.46 -3.48 -4.01
C ILE A 99 -3.49 -4.25 -2.70
N GLU A 100 -4.47 -5.12 -2.51
CA GLU A 100 -4.65 -5.95 -1.32
C GLU A 100 -3.45 -6.87 -1.09
N ARG A 101 -2.98 -7.57 -2.14
CA ARG A 101 -1.78 -8.43 -2.04
C ARG A 101 -0.51 -7.67 -1.67
N ASN A 102 -0.45 -6.38 -2.01
CA ASN A 102 0.67 -5.51 -1.66
C ASN A 102 0.36 -4.61 -0.44
N GLY A 103 -0.80 -4.81 0.20
CA GLY A 103 -1.35 -3.97 1.26
C GLY A 103 -0.75 -4.23 2.64
N PHE A 104 0.40 -4.89 2.75
CA PHE A 104 1.07 -5.20 4.03
C PHE A 104 1.24 -3.96 4.91
N PHE A 105 1.56 -2.81 4.31
CA PHE A 105 1.71 -1.56 5.05
C PHE A 105 0.40 -1.00 5.61
N SER A 106 -0.75 -1.56 5.26
CA SER A 106 -2.05 -1.21 5.85
C SER A 106 -2.34 -1.96 7.14
N HIS A 107 -1.47 -2.87 7.58
CA HIS A 107 -1.70 -3.58 8.84
C HIS A 107 -1.86 -2.59 10.01
N PRO A 108 -2.71 -2.92 11.01
CA PRO A 108 -2.97 -2.04 12.15
C PRO A 108 -1.72 -1.52 12.85
N GLU A 109 -0.68 -2.36 12.98
CA GLU A 109 0.60 -1.96 13.57
C GLU A 109 1.32 -0.85 12.78
N HIS A 110 1.32 -0.92 11.44
CA HIS A 110 1.96 0.06 10.58
C HIS A 110 1.17 1.37 10.58
N LEU A 111 -0.16 1.28 10.64
CA LEU A 111 -1.03 2.43 10.76
C LEU A 111 -0.78 3.18 12.09
N LEU A 112 -0.69 2.46 13.21
CA LEU A 112 -0.34 3.05 14.51
C LEU A 112 1.02 3.77 14.49
N LEU A 113 2.02 3.17 13.86
CA LEU A 113 3.35 3.77 13.70
C LEU A 113 3.32 5.01 12.79
N ALA A 114 2.48 5.02 11.76
CA ALA A 114 2.26 6.19 10.93
C ALA A 114 1.56 7.31 11.72
N MET A 115 0.56 6.97 12.53
CA MET A 115 -0.21 7.93 13.33
C MET A 115 0.67 8.67 14.32
N ILE A 116 1.58 7.98 15.04
CA ILE A 116 2.48 8.65 16.00
C ILE A 116 3.49 9.61 15.35
N GLN A 117 3.74 9.46 14.04
CA GLN A 117 4.60 10.37 13.26
C GLN A 117 3.81 11.42 12.47
N ASP A 118 2.48 11.44 12.59
CA ASP A 118 1.65 12.40 11.87
C ASP A 118 1.95 13.84 12.32
N ASN A 119 1.78 14.82 11.45
CA ASN A 119 1.99 16.23 11.79
C ASN A 119 0.89 16.76 12.74
N THR A 120 -0.27 16.12 12.77
CA THR A 120 -1.43 16.50 13.57
C THR A 120 -1.35 15.90 14.97
N LYS A 121 -1.30 16.77 16.00
CA LYS A 121 -1.18 16.36 17.41
C LYS A 121 -2.24 15.34 17.84
N HIS A 122 -3.50 15.56 17.48
CA HIS A 122 -4.59 14.66 17.84
C HIS A 122 -4.39 13.26 17.22
N ILE A 123 -3.95 13.16 15.96
CA ILE A 123 -3.72 11.86 15.31
C ILE A 123 -2.58 11.11 16.02
N ARG A 124 -1.51 11.84 16.38
CA ARG A 124 -0.42 11.30 17.18
C ARG A 124 -0.87 10.74 18.52
N GLU A 125 -1.72 11.48 19.24
CA GLU A 125 -2.26 11.04 20.54
C GLU A 125 -3.14 9.80 20.40
N LEU A 126 -3.97 9.73 19.36
CA LEU A 126 -4.75 8.52 19.05
C LEU A 126 -3.83 7.32 18.74
N GLY A 127 -2.77 7.53 17.97
CA GLY A 127 -1.79 6.47 17.66
C GLY A 127 -1.13 5.93 18.92
N LEU A 128 -0.72 6.82 19.84
CA LEU A 128 -0.15 6.43 21.13
C LEU A 128 -1.15 5.61 21.98
N LEU A 129 -2.40 6.07 22.08
CA LEU A 129 -3.45 5.33 22.80
C LEU A 129 -3.69 3.95 22.18
N GLY A 130 -3.70 3.85 20.85
CA GLY A 130 -3.83 2.60 20.13
C GLY A 130 -2.67 1.63 20.41
N ILE A 131 -1.43 2.11 20.45
CA ILE A 131 -0.24 1.30 20.80
C ILE A 131 -0.34 0.75 22.22
N LEU A 132 -0.70 1.60 23.19
CA LEU A 132 -0.86 1.17 24.59
C LEU A 132 -1.98 0.13 24.74
N LYS A 133 -3.11 0.33 24.05
CA LYS A 133 -4.21 -0.66 24.03
C LYS A 133 -3.78 -1.97 23.38
N ALA A 134 -3.09 -1.91 22.23
CA ALA A 134 -2.60 -3.10 21.52
C ALA A 134 -1.62 -3.91 22.39
N ARG A 135 -0.75 -3.25 23.16
CA ARG A 135 0.16 -3.91 24.11
C ARG A 135 -0.58 -4.71 25.18
N GLN A 136 -1.62 -4.12 25.77
CA GLN A 136 -2.43 -4.78 26.79
C GLN A 136 -3.17 -6.01 26.24
N LEU A 137 -3.55 -5.96 24.96
CA LEU A 137 -4.16 -7.10 24.26
C LEU A 137 -3.13 -8.18 23.92
N ASP A 138 -1.95 -7.80 23.43
CA ASP A 138 -0.88 -8.74 23.05
C ASP A 138 -0.34 -9.53 24.27
N GLN A 139 -0.29 -8.91 25.46
CA GLN A 139 0.05 -9.60 26.71
C GLN A 139 -0.92 -10.74 27.08
N LYS A 140 -2.17 -10.67 26.63
CA LYS A 140 -3.21 -11.69 26.86
C LYS A 140 -3.23 -12.75 25.75
N ARG A 141 -2.48 -12.52 24.65
CA ARG A 141 -2.51 -13.37 23.47
C ARG A 141 -1.66 -14.60 23.69
N THR A 142 -2.27 -15.77 23.56
CA THR A 142 -1.59 -17.07 23.67
C THR A 142 -1.18 -17.64 22.32
N THR A 143 -1.71 -17.08 21.23
CA THR A 143 -1.47 -17.53 19.86
C THR A 143 -0.32 -16.78 19.22
N ILE A 144 0.42 -17.49 18.35
CA ILE A 144 1.45 -16.88 17.51
C ILE A 144 0.76 -15.98 16.50
N ARG A 145 1.31 -14.78 16.32
CA ARG A 145 0.83 -13.82 15.31
C ARG A 145 0.94 -14.44 13.93
N THR A 146 -0.17 -14.42 13.20
CA THR A 146 -0.17 -14.81 11.79
C THR A 146 -0.46 -13.57 10.97
N PHE A 147 0.48 -13.20 10.10
CA PHE A 147 0.28 -12.13 9.14
C PHE A 147 -0.55 -12.69 8.00
N MET A 148 -1.87 -12.58 8.11
CA MET A 148 -2.78 -12.93 7.03
C MET A 148 -3.00 -11.72 6.14
N GLN A 149 -3.26 -11.98 4.86
CA GLN A 149 -3.71 -10.97 3.94
C GLN A 149 -5.13 -10.58 4.38
N GLU A 150 -5.29 -9.37 4.93
CA GLU A 150 -6.59 -8.84 5.36
C GLU A 150 -7.38 -8.35 4.14
N ASP A 151 -8.70 -8.59 4.15
CA ASP A 151 -9.60 -8.07 3.13
C ASP A 151 -9.51 -6.54 3.12
N PHE A 152 -9.52 -5.94 1.94
CA PHE A 152 -9.49 -4.50 1.75
C PHE A 152 -10.56 -3.75 2.59
N SER A 153 -11.70 -4.38 2.86
CA SER A 153 -12.78 -3.85 3.69
C SER A 153 -12.41 -3.70 5.18
N GLU A 154 -11.54 -4.55 5.71
CA GLU A 154 -11.04 -4.46 7.09
C GLU A 154 -10.10 -3.25 7.27
N ILE A 155 -9.34 -2.91 6.22
CA ILE A 155 -8.50 -1.69 6.18
C ILE A 155 -9.35 -0.42 6.35
N ILE A 156 -10.61 -0.44 5.90
CA ILE A 156 -11.53 0.70 5.99
C ILE A 156 -12.16 0.79 7.39
N ASN A 157 -12.52 -0.35 7.99
CA ASN A 157 -13.17 -0.39 9.29
C ASN A 157 -12.23 -0.88 10.39
N TRP A 158 -11.32 0.02 10.77
CA TRP A 158 -10.28 -0.23 11.76
C TRP A 158 -10.79 -0.61 13.16
N MET A 159 -12.07 -0.36 13.47
CA MET A 159 -12.69 -0.70 14.76
C MET A 159 -12.86 -2.22 14.94
N ASP A 160 -12.93 -2.97 13.84
CA ASP A 160 -13.18 -4.41 13.83
C ASP A 160 -11.89 -5.22 13.59
N CYS A 161 -10.75 -4.57 13.33
CA CYS A 161 -9.46 -5.23 13.13
C CYS A 161 -8.85 -5.75 14.44
N ASP A 162 -8.20 -6.91 14.39
CA ASP A 162 -7.41 -7.46 15.50
C ASP A 162 -6.11 -6.65 15.68
N LEU A 163 -6.12 -5.73 16.65
CA LEU A 163 -4.98 -4.86 16.95
C LEU A 163 -3.76 -5.66 17.40
N SER A 164 -2.70 -5.66 16.60
CA SER A 164 -1.39 -6.19 16.98
C SER A 164 -0.47 -5.10 17.53
N PHE A 165 0.30 -5.45 18.57
CA PHE A 165 1.30 -4.55 19.12
C PHE A 165 2.58 -4.51 18.25
N PRO A 166 3.11 -3.34 17.87
CA PRO A 166 4.33 -3.25 17.05
C PRO A 166 5.54 -3.94 17.71
N PRO A 167 6.13 -5.01 17.12
CA PRO A 167 7.24 -5.75 17.71
C PRO A 167 8.46 -4.87 18.05
N PHE A 168 8.71 -3.85 17.23
CA PHE A 168 9.80 -2.89 17.41
C PHE A 168 9.76 -2.17 18.78
N LEU A 169 8.57 -2.03 19.36
CA LEU A 169 8.40 -1.36 20.64
C LEU A 169 8.43 -2.34 21.82
N LYS A 170 8.63 -3.65 21.61
CA LYS A 170 8.44 -4.69 22.64
C LYS A 170 9.28 -4.48 23.89
N ASP A 171 10.53 -4.07 23.72
CA ASP A 171 11.49 -3.94 24.82
C ASP A 171 11.47 -2.55 25.48
N ILE A 172 10.59 -1.65 25.03
CA ILE A 172 10.47 -0.28 25.54
C ILE A 172 9.29 -0.22 26.52
N SER A 173 9.47 0.32 27.73
CA SER A 173 8.38 0.46 28.70
C SER A 173 7.32 1.47 28.26
N ASP A 174 6.10 1.40 28.83
CA ASP A 174 5.02 2.35 28.51
C ASP A 174 5.43 3.80 28.81
N ASP A 175 6.18 4.02 29.89
CA ASP A 175 6.60 5.35 30.29
C ASP A 175 7.72 5.90 29.40
N GLU A 176 8.62 5.03 28.93
CA GLU A 176 9.59 5.39 27.90
C GLU A 176 8.92 5.72 26.56
N ILE A 177 7.89 4.96 26.14
CA ILE A 177 7.12 5.29 24.92
C ILE A 177 6.47 6.67 25.06
N LYS A 178 5.82 6.95 26.19
CA LYS A 178 5.22 8.28 26.47
C LYS A 178 6.28 9.37 26.48
N HIS A 179 7.47 9.10 27.02
CA HIS A 179 8.57 10.05 27.06
C HIS A 179 9.11 10.35 25.65
N ILE A 180 9.40 9.31 24.85
CA ILE A 180 9.82 9.43 23.44
C ILE A 180 8.81 10.25 22.65
N PHE A 181 7.52 10.00 22.85
CA PHE A 181 6.45 10.73 22.21
C PHE A 181 6.40 12.22 22.59
N LYS A 182 6.60 12.55 23.87
CA LYS A 182 6.68 13.95 24.33
C LYS A 182 7.88 14.67 23.73
N VAL A 183 9.04 14.01 23.68
CA VAL A 183 10.26 14.56 23.07
C VAL A 183 10.05 14.77 21.57
N SER A 184 9.49 13.80 20.84
CA SER A 184 9.24 13.93 19.41
C SER A 184 8.26 15.05 19.06
N GLN A 185 7.27 15.35 19.92
CA GLN A 185 6.38 16.50 19.72
C GLN A 185 7.11 17.86 19.79
N SER A 186 8.18 17.96 20.57
CA SER A 186 8.95 19.21 20.70
C SER A 186 9.92 19.47 19.52
N LEU A 187 10.19 18.45 18.71
CA LEU A 187 11.15 18.50 17.60
C LEU A 187 10.51 18.73 16.23
N ILE A 188 9.18 18.66 16.12
CA ILE A 188 8.45 18.93 14.87
C ILE A 188 8.17 20.44 14.82
N PRO A 189 8.76 21.21 13.87
CA PRO A 189 8.42 22.62 13.71
C PRO A 189 6.93 22.74 13.35
N ILE A 190 6.25 23.70 13.99
CA ILE A 190 4.87 24.10 13.67
C ILE A 190 4.80 24.63 12.24
#